data_AF-A0A076LVI8-F1
#
_entry.id   AF-A0A076LVI8-F1
#
_cell.length_a   1.000
_cell.length_b   1.000
_cell.length_c   1.000
_cell.angle_alpha   90.00
_cell.angle_beta   90.00
_cell.angle_gamma   90.00
#
_symmetry.space_group_name_H-M   'P 1'
#
loop_
_entity.id
_entity.type
_entity.pdbx_description
1 polymer ?
#
loop_
_entity_poly.entity_id
_entity_poly.type
_entity_poly.pdbx_seq_one_letter_code
_entity_poly.pdbx_strand_id
1 'polypeptide(L)'
;MDRSFSRVSNALFSIDVILRIIGDQAAIDEVELVILEHISKVSDDLDQTSAQLKKLMADNGIDEMPGYTNPKEYSIEINSPQVAQFAHMIRKMDALMGVVDTLWLHSILNSKQRTDANYQWQQRFIRLSGRIIGIEKRARISAHSKGKATEVEQAAPETQEMPEEDGLSCDVIQDNIATKISLGKPTSTAELQESVA
;
A
#
# COMPACT_ATOMS: atom_id res chain seq x y z
N MET A 1 -9.05 2.44 -3.11
CA MET A 1 -8.89 2.74 -4.55
C MET A 1 -9.43 4.13 -4.88
N ASP A 2 -10.71 4.40 -4.58
CA ASP A 2 -11.45 5.63 -4.97
C ASP A 2 -10.73 6.96 -4.71
N ARG A 3 -10.12 7.13 -3.53
CA ARG A 3 -9.53 8.43 -3.13
C ARG A 3 -8.07 8.62 -3.55
N SER A 4 -7.26 7.57 -3.46
CA SER A 4 -5.80 7.69 -3.61
C SER A 4 -5.29 7.38 -5.01
N PHE A 5 -5.94 6.49 -5.77
CA PHE A 5 -5.38 6.03 -7.05
C PHE A 5 -5.33 7.15 -8.10
N SER A 6 -6.44 7.85 -8.32
CA SER A 6 -6.49 8.97 -9.28
C SER A 6 -5.48 10.07 -8.92
N ARG A 7 -5.39 10.42 -7.63
CA ARG A 7 -4.44 11.44 -7.15
C ARG A 7 -2.99 11.04 -7.34
N VAL A 8 -2.63 9.79 -7.04
CA VAL A 8 -1.27 9.28 -7.20
C VAL A 8 -0.91 9.12 -8.68
N SER A 9 -1.83 8.65 -9.51
CA SER A 9 -1.64 8.55 -10.96
C SER A 9 -1.34 9.92 -11.57
N ASN A 10 -2.14 10.94 -11.21
CA ASN A 10 -1.91 12.32 -11.65
C ASN A 10 -0.61 12.91 -11.08
N ALA A 11 -0.23 12.56 -9.84
CA ALA A 11 1.03 12.99 -9.24
C ALA A 11 2.23 12.44 -10.04
N LEU A 12 2.22 11.14 -10.34
CA LEU A 12 3.27 10.48 -11.11
C LEU A 12 3.40 11.10 -12.51
N PHE A 13 2.27 11.30 -13.20
CA PHE A 13 2.27 11.97 -14.50
C PHE A 13 2.82 13.41 -14.42
N SER A 14 2.41 14.16 -13.39
CA SER A 14 2.85 15.53 -13.18
C SER A 14 4.35 15.61 -12.89
N ILE A 15 4.89 14.67 -12.10
CA ILE A 15 6.33 14.55 -11.84
C ILE A 15 7.09 14.39 -13.16
N ASP A 16 6.68 13.45 -14.02
CA ASP A 16 7.34 13.18 -15.30
C ASP A 16 7.35 14.43 -16.21
N VAL A 17 6.23 15.15 -16.28
CA VAL A 17 6.09 16.39 -17.06
C VAL A 17 6.95 17.52 -16.50
N ILE A 18 6.91 17.75 -15.18
CA ILE A 18 7.66 18.82 -14.51
C ILE A 18 9.17 18.61 -14.65
N LEU A 19 9.63 17.38 -14.42
CA LEU A 19 11.04 17.03 -14.54
C LEU A 19 11.55 17.27 -15.97
N ARG A 20 10.73 16.92 -16.98
CA ARG A 20 11.03 17.19 -18.39
C ARG A 20 11.10 18.69 -18.72
N ILE A 21 10.22 19.50 -18.13
CA ILE A 21 10.24 20.97 -18.29
C ILE A 21 11.52 21.56 -17.68
N ILE A 22 11.94 21.09 -16.51
CA ILE A 22 13.16 21.55 -15.85
C ILE A 22 14.38 21.25 -16.73
N GLY A 23 14.47 20.03 -17.30
CA GLY A 23 15.49 19.64 -18.28
C GLY A 23 16.85 19.24 -17.68
N ASP A 24 16.88 18.88 -16.39
CA ASP A 24 18.11 18.52 -15.66
C ASP A 24 18.19 17.00 -15.47
N GLN A 25 18.75 16.29 -16.46
CA GLN A 25 18.68 14.83 -16.57
C GLN A 25 19.15 14.10 -15.29
N ALA A 26 20.20 14.59 -14.62
CA ALA A 26 20.69 13.97 -13.40
C ALA A 26 19.66 14.01 -12.27
N ALA A 27 18.93 15.13 -12.13
CA ALA A 27 17.85 15.27 -11.16
C ALA A 27 16.61 14.44 -11.55
N ILE A 28 16.36 14.22 -12.84
CA ILE A 28 15.28 13.35 -13.32
C ILE A 28 15.55 11.91 -12.89
N ASP A 29 16.74 11.40 -13.21
CA ASP A 29 17.13 10.02 -12.92
C ASP A 29 17.13 9.75 -11.41
N GLU A 30 17.60 10.70 -10.59
CA GLU A 30 17.58 10.58 -9.13
C GLU A 30 16.15 10.50 -8.57
N VAL A 31 15.24 11.37 -9.02
CA VAL A 31 13.85 11.36 -8.55
C VAL A 31 13.12 10.08 -8.98
N GLU A 32 13.34 9.62 -10.21
CA GLU A 32 12.77 8.38 -10.70
C GLU A 32 13.25 7.17 -9.87
N LEU A 33 14.55 7.11 -9.56
CA LEU A 33 15.12 6.07 -8.70
C LEU A 33 14.51 6.07 -7.30
N VAL A 34 14.34 7.25 -6.68
CA VAL A 34 13.74 7.37 -5.33
C VAL A 34 12.29 6.88 -5.33
N ILE A 35 11.50 7.23 -6.35
CA ILE A 35 10.11 6.75 -6.49
C ILE A 35 10.10 5.23 -6.64
N LEU A 36 10.95 4.69 -7.52
CA LEU A 36 11.05 3.25 -7.77
C LEU A 36 11.48 2.49 -6.51
N GLU A 37 12.44 3.00 -5.74
CA GLU A 37 12.86 2.40 -4.47
C GLU A 37 11.70 2.35 -3.46
N HIS A 38 10.94 3.44 -3.33
CA HIS A 38 9.79 3.48 -2.43
C HIS A 38 8.68 2.50 -2.82
N ILE A 39 8.38 2.37 -4.12
CA ILE A 39 7.41 1.40 -4.61
C ILE A 39 7.92 -0.03 -4.42
N SER A 40 9.17 -0.30 -4.80
CA SER A 40 9.79 -1.64 -4.72
C SER A 40 9.81 -2.14 -3.28
N LYS A 41 10.23 -1.29 -2.33
CA LYS A 41 10.25 -1.65 -0.91
C LYS A 41 8.88 -2.08 -0.37
N VAL A 42 7.81 -1.37 -0.73
CA VAL A 42 6.46 -1.73 -0.30
C VAL A 42 5.97 -2.99 -1.02
N SER A 43 6.34 -3.17 -2.29
CA SER A 43 6.05 -4.39 -3.05
C SER A 43 6.73 -5.61 -2.43
N ASP A 44 8.01 -5.51 -2.06
CA ASP A 44 8.76 -6.62 -1.46
C ASP A 44 8.20 -7.01 -0.09
N ASP A 45 7.85 -6.02 0.73
CA ASP A 45 7.19 -6.26 2.03
C ASP A 45 5.84 -6.99 1.83
N LEU A 46 5.07 -6.62 0.80
CA LEU A 46 3.81 -7.29 0.44
C LEU A 46 4.05 -8.74 0.01
N ASP A 47 5.05 -8.97 -0.84
CA ASP A 47 5.38 -10.31 -1.35
C ASP A 47 5.85 -11.22 -0.22
N GLN A 48 6.72 -10.72 0.66
CA GLN A 48 7.20 -11.47 1.81
C GLN A 48 6.04 -11.83 2.76
N THR A 49 5.17 -10.87 3.07
CA THR A 49 4.03 -11.11 3.97
C THR A 49 3.01 -12.04 3.34
N SER A 50 2.74 -11.88 2.03
CA SER A 50 1.85 -12.79 1.28
C SER A 50 2.39 -14.21 1.28
N ALA A 51 3.70 -14.40 1.07
CA ALA A 51 4.33 -15.71 1.11
C ALA A 51 4.23 -16.35 2.50
N GLN A 52 4.44 -15.58 3.57
CA GLN A 52 4.30 -16.07 4.95
C GLN A 52 2.87 -16.51 5.27
N LEU A 53 1.87 -15.71 4.91
CA LEU A 53 0.47 -16.05 5.19
C LEU A 53 -0.04 -17.20 4.30
N LYS A 54 0.39 -17.26 3.03
CA LYS A 54 0.08 -18.41 2.15
C LYS A 54 0.70 -19.71 2.65
N LYS A 55 1.92 -19.64 3.20
CA LYS A 55 2.51 -20.80 3.88
C LYS A 55 1.68 -21.22 5.07
N LEU A 56 1.22 -20.27 5.89
CA LEU A 56 0.32 -20.56 7.01
C LEU A 56 -0.99 -21.21 6.55
N MET A 57 -1.57 -20.78 5.41
CA MET A 57 -2.73 -21.44 4.82
C MET A 57 -2.43 -22.89 4.44
N ALA A 58 -1.32 -23.13 3.73
CA ALA A 58 -0.90 -24.47 3.30
C ALA A 58 -0.62 -25.40 4.49
N ASP A 59 0.04 -24.88 5.54
CA ASP A 59 0.33 -25.62 6.78
C ASP A 59 -0.96 -26.03 7.53
N ASN A 60 -2.07 -25.32 7.30
CA ASN A 60 -3.40 -25.62 7.86
C ASN A 60 -4.34 -26.30 6.85
N GLY A 61 -3.85 -26.67 5.66
CA GLY A 61 -4.63 -27.38 4.64
C GLY A 61 -5.78 -26.56 4.03
N ILE A 62 -5.62 -25.23 3.94
CA ILE A 62 -6.63 -24.32 3.37
C ILE A 62 -6.23 -23.95 1.94
N ASP A 63 -7.03 -24.41 0.98
CA ASP A 63 -6.79 -24.17 -0.46
C ASP A 63 -7.78 -23.18 -1.09
N GLU A 64 -8.88 -22.87 -0.41
CA GLU A 64 -9.94 -21.99 -0.94
C GLU A 64 -9.87 -20.58 -0.33
N MET A 65 -10.16 -19.57 -1.17
CA MET A 65 -10.30 -18.17 -0.75
C MET A 65 -11.78 -17.77 -0.72
N PRO A 66 -12.18 -16.88 0.20
CA PRO A 66 -13.56 -16.43 0.30
C PRO A 66 -13.96 -15.56 -0.89
N GLY A 67 -15.24 -15.66 -1.29
CA GLY A 67 -15.87 -14.68 -2.17
C GLY A 67 -16.23 -13.40 -1.42
N TYR A 68 -16.12 -12.25 -2.08
CA TYR A 68 -16.51 -10.96 -1.52
C TYR A 68 -17.94 -10.60 -1.88
N THR A 69 -18.67 -10.01 -0.93
CA THR A 69 -20.09 -9.65 -1.07
C THR A 69 -20.34 -8.57 -2.12
N ASN A 70 -19.39 -7.65 -2.33
CA ASN A 70 -19.53 -6.56 -3.30
C ASN A 70 -18.20 -6.25 -3.99
N PRO A 71 -17.78 -7.07 -4.97
CA PRO A 71 -16.62 -6.77 -5.81
C PRO A 71 -16.83 -5.47 -6.58
N LYS A 72 -15.79 -4.65 -6.71
CA LYS A 72 -15.85 -3.39 -7.47
C LYS A 72 -14.89 -3.46 -8.65
N GLU A 73 -15.36 -3.01 -9.80
CA GLU A 73 -14.53 -2.86 -11.00
C GLU A 73 -14.13 -1.39 -11.20
N TYR A 74 -12.87 -1.18 -11.56
CA TYR A 74 -12.30 0.14 -11.80
C TYR A 74 -11.64 0.16 -13.17
N SER A 75 -12.12 1.03 -14.05
CA SER A 75 -11.41 1.34 -15.29
C SER A 75 -10.27 2.30 -14.98
N ILE A 76 -9.03 1.87 -15.23
CA ILE A 76 -7.83 2.66 -14.98
C ILE A 76 -7.06 2.88 -16.29
N GLU A 77 -6.55 4.09 -16.46
CA GLU A 77 -5.66 4.44 -17.57
C GLU A 77 -4.21 4.41 -17.08
N ILE A 78 -3.36 3.68 -17.79
CA ILE A 78 -1.95 3.52 -17.43
C ILE A 78 -1.13 4.38 -18.38
N ASN A 79 -0.77 5.57 -17.93
CA ASN A 79 0.00 6.55 -18.71
C ASN A 79 1.51 6.43 -18.51
N SER A 80 1.96 5.72 -17.48
CA SER A 80 3.36 5.60 -17.08
C SER A 80 3.64 4.22 -16.45
N PRO A 81 4.86 3.66 -16.61
CA PRO A 81 5.26 2.40 -15.96
C PRO A 81 5.10 2.42 -14.44
N GLN A 82 5.36 3.56 -13.80
CA GLN A 82 5.22 3.76 -12.36
C GLN A 82 3.76 3.62 -11.91
N VAL A 83 2.82 4.11 -12.72
CA VAL A 83 1.36 3.95 -12.48
C VAL A 83 0.98 2.47 -12.59
N ALA A 84 1.53 1.74 -13.55
CA ALA A 84 1.31 0.30 -13.69
C ALA A 84 1.79 -0.48 -12.47
N GLN A 85 2.98 -0.16 -11.95
CA GLN A 85 3.53 -0.78 -10.75
C GLN A 85 2.65 -0.49 -9.51
N PHE A 86 2.19 0.76 -9.38
CA PHE A 86 1.29 1.14 -8.31
C PHE A 86 -0.05 0.40 -8.39
N ALA A 87 -0.63 0.28 -9.59
CA ALA A 87 -1.85 -0.51 -9.81
C ALA A 87 -1.64 -2.00 -9.49
N HIS A 88 -0.50 -2.57 -9.89
CA HIS A 88 -0.15 -3.95 -9.58
C HIS A 88 -0.02 -4.17 -8.06
N MET A 89 0.58 -3.21 -7.35
CA MET A 89 0.70 -3.24 -5.90
C MET A 89 -0.66 -3.18 -5.19
N ILE A 90 -1.64 -2.44 -5.72
CA ILE A 90 -3.02 -2.48 -5.19
C ILE A 90 -3.60 -3.88 -5.31
N ARG A 91 -3.38 -4.56 -6.44
CA ARG A 91 -3.84 -5.95 -6.63
C ARG A 91 -3.17 -6.91 -5.65
N LYS A 92 -1.87 -6.73 -5.40
CA LYS A 92 -1.15 -7.52 -4.36
C LYS A 92 -1.73 -7.31 -2.97
N MET A 93 -2.04 -6.06 -2.62
CA MET A 93 -2.68 -5.72 -1.35
C MET A 93 -4.06 -6.37 -1.25
N ASP A 94 -4.88 -6.31 -2.29
CA ASP A 94 -6.20 -6.95 -2.35
C ASP A 94 -6.11 -8.48 -2.14
N ALA A 95 -5.17 -9.13 -2.85
CA ALA A 95 -4.91 -10.56 -2.68
C ALA A 95 -4.44 -10.91 -1.24
N LEU A 96 -3.63 -10.05 -0.63
CA LEU A 96 -3.19 -10.21 0.76
C LEU A 96 -4.36 -10.11 1.74
N MET A 97 -5.29 -9.17 1.54
CA MET A 97 -6.48 -9.04 2.37
C MET A 97 -7.36 -10.30 2.26
N GLY A 98 -7.50 -10.87 1.06
CA GLY A 98 -8.18 -12.15 0.87
C GLY A 98 -7.57 -13.28 1.69
N VAL A 99 -6.24 -13.38 1.73
CA VAL A 99 -5.53 -14.37 2.54
C VAL A 99 -5.75 -14.13 4.04
N VAL A 100 -5.69 -12.88 4.50
CA VAL A 100 -5.96 -12.52 5.90
C VAL A 100 -7.39 -12.88 6.30
N ASP A 101 -8.37 -12.54 5.47
CA ASP A 101 -9.78 -12.86 5.70
C ASP A 101 -10.01 -14.37 5.71
N THR A 102 -9.32 -15.13 4.84
CA THR A 102 -9.35 -16.60 4.85
C THR A 102 -8.88 -17.16 6.19
N LEU A 103 -7.70 -16.76 6.64
CA LEU A 103 -7.14 -17.22 7.91
C LEU A 103 -8.01 -16.84 9.12
N TRP A 104 -8.69 -15.69 9.04
CA TRP A 104 -9.64 -15.25 10.05
C TRP A 104 -10.93 -16.10 10.06
N LEU A 105 -11.50 -16.40 8.89
CA LEU A 105 -12.70 -17.25 8.78
C LEU A 105 -12.46 -18.69 9.26
N HIS A 106 -11.25 -19.20 9.06
CA HIS A 106 -10.82 -20.51 9.58
C HIS A 106 -10.40 -20.47 11.06
N SER A 107 -10.62 -19.35 11.78
CA SER A 107 -10.27 -19.17 13.19
C SER A 107 -8.77 -19.30 13.53
N ILE A 108 -7.88 -19.20 12.53
CA ILE A 108 -6.43 -19.19 12.73
C ILE A 108 -5.97 -17.81 13.22
N LEU A 109 -6.57 -16.75 12.68
CA LEU A 109 -6.39 -15.38 13.14
C LEU A 109 -7.56 -14.93 14.00
N ASN A 110 -7.29 -14.15 15.03
CA ASN A 110 -8.33 -13.49 15.80
C ASN A 110 -8.79 -12.18 15.13
N SER A 111 -9.98 -11.69 15.49
CA SER A 111 -10.56 -10.47 14.91
C SER A 111 -9.69 -9.22 15.11
N LYS A 112 -8.89 -9.18 16.19
CA LYS A 112 -7.94 -8.08 16.45
C LYS A 112 -6.79 -8.11 15.45
N GLN A 113 -6.17 -9.26 15.22
CA GLN A 113 -5.08 -9.44 14.25
C GLN A 113 -5.52 -9.10 12.84
N ARG A 114 -6.74 -9.50 12.44
CA ARG A 114 -7.33 -9.13 11.15
C ARG A 114 -7.48 -7.61 11.00
N THR A 115 -8.04 -6.95 12.02
CA THR A 115 -8.24 -5.49 12.01
C THR A 115 -6.91 -4.74 12.00
N ASP A 116 -5.96 -5.17 12.82
CA ASP A 116 -4.62 -4.58 12.92
C ASP A 116 -3.86 -4.73 11.58
N ALA A 117 -3.93 -5.91 10.94
CA ALA A 117 -3.31 -6.15 9.63
C ALA A 117 -3.91 -5.23 8.55
N ASN A 118 -5.24 -5.15 8.47
CA ASN A 118 -5.92 -4.28 7.50
C ASN A 118 -5.53 -2.82 7.69
N TYR A 119 -5.57 -2.33 8.93
CA TYR A 119 -5.20 -0.95 9.24
C TYR A 119 -3.75 -0.65 8.87
N GLN A 120 -2.79 -1.52 9.25
CA GLN A 120 -1.38 -1.31 8.98
C GLN A 120 -1.07 -1.27 7.47
N TRP A 121 -1.66 -2.17 6.68
CA TRP A 121 -1.47 -2.19 5.23
C TRP A 121 -2.12 -0.99 4.53
N GLN A 122 -3.33 -0.62 4.96
CA GLN A 122 -3.97 0.61 4.47
C GLN A 122 -3.13 1.85 4.79
N GLN A 123 -2.62 1.97 6.02
CA GLN A 123 -1.77 3.09 6.42
C GLN A 123 -0.45 3.13 5.67
N ARG A 124 0.21 1.98 5.46
CA ARG A 124 1.43 1.89 4.65
C ARG A 124 1.19 2.42 3.23
N PHE A 125 0.05 2.06 2.63
CA PHE A 125 -0.33 2.53 1.31
C PHE A 125 -0.64 4.03 1.25
N ILE A 126 -1.37 4.55 2.25
CA ILE A 126 -1.66 5.99 2.38
C ILE A 126 -0.36 6.78 2.53
N ARG A 127 0.57 6.31 3.37
CA ARG A 127 1.88 6.95 3.55
C ARG A 127 2.72 6.96 2.27
N LEU A 128 2.71 5.87 1.49
CA LEU A 128 3.38 5.84 0.19
C LEU A 128 2.75 6.84 -0.78
N SER A 129 1.42 6.90 -0.83
CA SER A 129 0.68 7.86 -1.66
C SER A 129 1.07 9.30 -1.30
N GLY A 130 1.10 9.63 0.00
CA GLY A 130 1.52 10.95 0.49
C GLY A 130 2.97 11.28 0.18
N ARG A 131 3.88 10.30 0.19
CA ARG A 131 5.29 10.50 -0.22
C ARG A 131 5.42 10.85 -1.69
N ILE A 132 4.68 10.16 -2.58
CA ILE A 132 4.69 10.45 -4.02
C ILE A 132 4.14 11.86 -4.27
N ILE A 133 3.03 12.21 -3.63
CA ILE A 133 2.46 13.57 -3.70
C ILE A 133 3.46 14.62 -3.16
N GLY A 134 4.17 14.30 -2.07
CA GLY A 134 5.22 15.17 -1.54
C GLY A 134 6.41 15.36 -2.49
N ILE A 135 6.75 14.35 -3.30
CA ILE A 135 7.76 14.46 -4.37
C ILE A 135 7.25 15.41 -5.46
N GLU A 136 5.99 15.29 -5.88
CA GLU A 136 5.36 16.20 -6.84
C GLU A 136 5.43 17.65 -6.37
N LYS A 137 5.02 17.94 -5.12
CA LYS A 137 5.07 19.29 -4.54
C LYS A 137 6.50 19.84 -4.54
N ARG A 138 7.51 19.03 -4.22
CA ARG A 138 8.92 19.43 -4.27
C ARG A 138 9.40 19.70 -5.70
N ALA A 139 8.97 18.89 -6.67
CA ALA A 139 9.28 19.11 -8.09
C ALA A 139 8.68 20.45 -8.58
N ARG A 140 7.44 20.78 -8.21
CA ARG A 140 6.80 22.08 -8.51
C ARG A 140 7.59 23.25 -7.92
N ILE A 141 7.99 23.15 -6.65
CA ILE A 141 8.81 24.18 -5.99
C ILE A 141 10.15 24.37 -6.72
N SER A 142 10.80 23.28 -7.14
CA SER A 142 12.04 23.35 -7.92
C SER A 142 11.85 23.94 -9.31
N ALA A 143 10.71 23.72 -9.96
CA ALA A 143 10.42 24.36 -11.24
C ALA A 143 10.16 25.87 -11.07
N HIS A 144 9.46 26.24 -9.98
CA HIS A 144 9.20 27.63 -9.63
C HIS A 144 10.49 28.39 -9.32
N SER A 145 11.42 27.80 -8.57
CA SER A 145 12.72 28.42 -8.27
C SER A 145 13.59 28.62 -9.51
N LYS A 146 13.43 27.77 -10.54
CA LYS A 146 14.09 27.88 -11.85
C LYS A 146 13.34 28.79 -12.83
N GLY A 147 12.27 29.47 -12.42
CA GLY A 147 11.51 30.42 -13.23
C GLY A 147 10.55 29.81 -14.25
N LYS A 148 10.33 28.49 -14.22
CA LYS A 148 9.46 27.75 -15.16
C LYS A 148 8.05 27.49 -14.61
N ALA A 149 7.60 28.29 -13.63
CA ALA A 149 6.33 28.11 -12.94
C ALA A 149 5.12 28.13 -13.90
N THR A 150 5.10 29.09 -14.83
CA THR A 150 3.99 29.26 -15.77
C THR A 150 3.90 28.11 -16.78
N GLU A 151 5.04 27.57 -17.22
CA GLU A 151 5.10 26.40 -18.11
C GLU A 151 4.58 25.15 -17.41
N VAL A 152 4.93 24.95 -16.14
CA VAL A 152 4.44 23.83 -15.32
C VAL A 152 2.93 23.91 -15.11
N GLU A 153 2.39 25.09 -14.77
CA GLU A 153 0.95 25.24 -14.52
C GLU A 153 0.12 25.00 -15.79
N GLN A 154 0.65 25.38 -16.97
CA GLN A 154 -0.01 25.13 -18.25
C GLN A 154 0.06 23.66 -18.68
N ALA A 155 1.18 22.98 -18.42
CA ALA A 155 1.40 21.61 -18.85
C ALA A 155 0.85 20.55 -17.89
N ALA A 156 0.84 20.83 -16.58
CA ALA A 156 0.42 19.92 -15.52
C ALA A 156 -0.19 20.72 -14.35
N PRO A 157 -1.45 21.18 -14.46
CA PRO A 157 -2.12 21.93 -13.39
C PRO A 157 -2.22 21.09 -12.11
N GLU A 158 -2.11 21.74 -10.96
CA GLU A 158 -2.20 21.04 -9.67
C GLU A 158 -3.63 20.53 -9.44
N THR A 159 -3.77 19.23 -9.21
CA THR A 159 -5.07 18.64 -8.87
C THR A 159 -5.37 18.91 -7.40
N GLN A 160 -6.47 19.61 -7.11
CA GLN A 160 -6.89 19.93 -5.73
C GLN A 160 -7.05 18.65 -4.88
N GLU A 161 -6.43 18.66 -3.70
CA GLU A 161 -6.69 17.69 -2.65
C GLU A 161 -8.11 17.95 -2.09
N MET A 162 -9.00 16.94 -2.12
CA MET A 162 -10.19 17.00 -1.28
C MET A 162 -9.72 16.99 0.18
N PRO A 163 -10.32 17.80 1.09
CA PRO A 163 -9.79 17.99 2.43
C PRO A 163 -9.59 16.66 3.15
N GLU A 164 -8.41 16.51 3.75
CA GLU A 164 -8.19 15.53 4.80
C GLU A 164 -9.18 15.84 5.92
N GLU A 165 -10.14 14.96 6.21
CA GLU A 165 -10.78 15.01 7.53
C GLU A 165 -9.71 14.62 8.54
N ASP A 166 -9.22 15.63 9.27
CA ASP A 166 -8.30 15.52 10.39
C ASP A 166 -8.72 14.38 11.32
N GLY A 167 -7.85 13.37 11.42
CA GLY A 167 -8.12 12.24 12.30
C GLY A 167 -7.08 11.13 12.21
N LEU A 168 -5.85 11.39 12.67
CA LEU A 168 -5.19 10.64 13.75
C LEU A 168 -3.68 10.89 13.71
N SER A 169 -3.22 11.64 14.71
CA SER A 169 -1.82 11.58 15.18
C SER A 169 -1.40 10.13 15.38
N CYS A 170 -0.29 9.74 14.76
CA CYS A 170 0.32 8.41 14.90
C CYS A 170 1.78 8.56 15.32
N ASP A 171 2.00 9.05 16.53
CA ASP A 171 3.21 8.69 17.26
C ASP A 171 3.04 7.27 17.81
N VAL A 172 4.00 6.42 17.43
CA VAL A 172 4.28 5.07 17.97
C VAL A 172 3.21 4.02 17.65
N ILE A 173 3.49 3.13 16.68
CA ILE A 173 3.75 1.69 16.89
C ILE A 173 4.46 1.18 15.62
N GLN A 174 5.80 1.07 15.69
CA GLN A 174 6.52 0.09 14.89
C GLN A 174 6.36 -1.24 15.62
N ASP A 175 5.50 -2.13 15.13
CA ASP A 175 5.55 -3.53 15.52
C ASP A 175 5.38 -4.41 14.29
N ASN A 176 6.40 -5.23 14.10
CA ASN A 176 6.63 -6.10 12.98
C ASN A 176 5.64 -7.29 13.03
N ILE A 177 4.74 -7.39 12.03
CA ILE A 177 3.78 -8.50 11.91
C ILE A 177 4.49 -9.86 11.90
N ALA A 178 5.71 -9.92 11.34
CA ALA A 178 6.50 -11.14 11.23
C ALA A 178 6.87 -11.78 12.59
N THR A 179 6.97 -10.99 13.67
CA THR A 179 7.37 -11.52 14.99
C THR A 179 6.19 -11.99 15.82
N LYS A 180 5.00 -11.38 15.67
CA LYS A 180 3.82 -11.73 16.50
C LYS A 180 3.02 -12.95 16.00
N ILE A 181 3.25 -13.40 14.77
CA ILE A 181 2.68 -14.65 14.25
C ILE A 181 3.37 -15.90 14.86
N SER A 182 4.57 -15.75 15.45
CA SER A 182 5.34 -16.88 16.03
C SER A 182 4.99 -17.22 17.51
N LEU A 183 4.02 -16.57 18.15
CA LEU A 183 3.71 -16.83 19.58
C LEU A 183 2.33 -17.41 19.85
N GLY A 184 1.60 -17.84 18.82
CA GLY A 184 0.46 -18.75 18.99
C GLY A 184 0.95 -20.19 19.18
N LYS A 185 1.45 -20.55 20.36
CA LYS A 185 1.53 -21.97 20.72
C LYS A 185 0.15 -22.59 20.52
N PRO A 186 0.01 -23.78 19.90
CA PRO A 186 -1.26 -24.46 19.87
C PRO A 186 -1.66 -24.73 21.32
N THR A 187 -2.79 -24.17 21.76
CA THR A 187 -3.45 -24.55 23.00
C THR A 187 -3.82 -26.03 22.84
N SER A 188 -2.97 -26.88 23.41
CA SER A 188 -3.12 -28.32 23.48
C SER A 188 -4.52 -28.68 23.98
N THR A 189 -5.31 -29.29 23.11
CA THR A 189 -6.62 -29.86 23.40
C THR A 189 -6.41 -31.16 24.19
N ALA A 190 -6.09 -31.07 25.48
CA ALA A 190 -5.77 -32.25 26.30
C ALA A 190 -6.24 -32.17 27.78
N GLU A 191 -7.22 -31.34 28.15
CA GLU A 191 -7.75 -31.30 29.52
C GLU A 191 -9.29 -31.24 29.58
N LEU A 192 -9.98 -32.13 28.87
CA LEU A 192 -11.43 -32.35 29.07
C LEU A 192 -11.80 -33.84 29.20
N GLN A 193 -10.94 -34.63 29.85
CA GLN A 193 -11.30 -35.96 30.35
C GLN A 193 -10.67 -36.23 31.71
N GLU A 194 -11.17 -35.56 32.76
CA GLU A 194 -11.19 -36.11 34.13
C GLU A 194 -12.09 -35.25 35.02
N SER A 195 -13.41 -35.42 34.88
CA SER A 195 -14.40 -35.01 35.87
C SER A 195 -15.72 -35.76 35.66
N VAL A 196 -15.63 -37.09 35.53
CA VAL A 196 -16.75 -37.98 35.82
C VAL A 196 -16.17 -39.22 36.51
N ALA A 197 -16.08 -39.14 37.84
CA ALA A 197 -16.02 -40.27 38.76
C ALA A 197 -16.63 -39.83 40.09
#